data_AF-A0A2E4KX22-F1
#
_entry.id   AF-A0A2E4KX22-F1
#
_cell.length_a   1.000
_cell.length_b   1.000
_cell.length_c   1.000
_cell.angle_alpha   90.00
_cell.angle_beta   90.00
_cell.angle_gamma   90.00
#
_symmetry.space_group_name_H-M   'P 1'
#
loop_
_entity.id
_entity.type
_entity.pdbx_description
1 polymer ?
#
loop_
_entity_poly.entity_id
_entity_poly.type
_entity_poly.pdbx_seq_one_letter_code
_entity_poly.pdbx_strand_id
1 'polypeptide(L)' 'MATFHLDGPKKCSGLPGKQYDKNSKIAVLNSYSAVKWAAVKSAIWKHVTPAGIVQDFQYLLARRGLARSK' A
#
# COMPACT_ATOMS: atom_id res chain seq x y z
N MET A 1 -1.51 -1.16 7.21
CA MET A 1 -1.12 0.09 6.54
C MET A 1 -2.09 0.40 5.41
N ALA A 2 -2.27 1.69 5.07
CA ALA A 2 -3.11 2.12 3.96
C ALA A 2 -2.29 2.97 2.98
N THR A 3 -2.49 2.76 1.68
CA THR A 3 -1.87 3.55 0.58
C THR A 3 -2.89 3.76 -0.53
N PHE A 4 -2.62 4.64 -1.48
CA PHE A 4 -3.48 4.73 -2.67
C PHE A 4 -3.46 3.42 -3.46
N HIS A 5 -4.63 2.95 -3.88
CA HIS A 5 -4.78 1.83 -4.81
C HIS A 5 -4.30 2.23 -6.22
N LEU A 6 -4.19 1.28 -7.15
CA LEU A 6 -3.87 1.57 -8.56
C LEU A 6 -4.89 2.52 -9.21
N ASP A 7 -6.13 2.47 -8.74
CA ASP A 7 -7.23 3.36 -9.16
C ASP A 7 -7.34 4.62 -8.29
N GLY A 8 -6.43 4.80 -7.33
CA GLY A 8 -6.34 6.01 -6.52
C GLY A 8 -5.82 7.22 -7.31
N PRO A 9 -5.69 8.40 -6.67
CA PRO A 9 -5.20 9.61 -7.32
C PRO A 9 -3.73 9.47 -7.75
N LYS A 10 -3.41 10.01 -8.94
CA LYS A 10 -2.03 10.09 -9.46
C LYS A 10 -1.18 11.19 -8.81
N LYS A 11 -1.81 12.13 -8.11
CA LYS A 11 -1.14 13.24 -7.40
C LYS A 11 -1.76 13.45 -6.03
N CYS A 12 -0.94 13.84 -5.06
CA CYS A 12 -1.38 14.25 -3.73
C CYS A 12 -0.63 15.53 -3.35
N SER A 13 -1.36 16.59 -2.98
CA SER A 13 -0.79 17.92 -2.67
C SER A 13 0.18 18.47 -3.73
N GLY A 14 -0.15 18.25 -5.01
CA GLY A 14 0.68 18.68 -6.15
C GLY A 14 1.84 17.75 -6.50
N LEU A 15 2.18 16.79 -5.63
CA LEU A 15 3.29 15.85 -5.84
C LEU A 15 2.81 14.55 -6.52
N PRO A 16 3.68 13.85 -7.27
CA PRO A 16 3.37 12.53 -7.80
C PRO A 16 2.99 11.55 -6.67
N GLY A 17 1.80 10.98 -6.77
CA GLY A 17 1.33 9.95 -5.86
C GLY A 17 2.00 8.61 -6.17
N LYS A 18 2.27 7.82 -5.14
CA LYS A 18 2.62 6.40 -5.28
C LYS A 18 1.38 5.55 -5.03
N GLN A 19 1.12 4.63 -5.94
CA GLN A 19 -0.02 3.74 -5.94
C GLN A 19 0.47 2.30 -5.80
N TYR A 20 -0.28 1.49 -5.07
CA TYR A 20 0.05 0.09 -4.86
C TYR A 20 -1.23 -0.75 -4.79
N ASP A 21 -1.19 -1.91 -5.45
CA ASP A 21 -2.04 -3.04 -5.06
C ASP A 21 -1.37 -3.86 -3.93
N LYS A 22 -2.03 -4.92 -3.47
CA LYS A 22 -1.48 -5.85 -2.46
C LYS A 22 -0.08 -6.35 -2.85
N ASN A 23 0.12 -6.75 -4.10
CA ASN A 23 1.31 -7.49 -4.53
C ASN A 23 2.52 -6.57 -4.68
N SER A 24 2.36 -5.45 -5.37
CA SER A 24 3.37 -4.40 -5.51
C SER A 24 3.77 -3.83 -4.15
N LYS A 25 2.82 -3.66 -3.20
CA LYS A 25 3.15 -3.18 -1.86
C LYS A 25 4.03 -4.17 -1.09
N ILE A 26 3.72 -5.46 -1.14
CA ILE A 26 4.55 -6.51 -0.53
C ILE A 26 5.92 -6.59 -1.20
N ALA A 27 5.99 -6.47 -2.53
CA ALA A 27 7.26 -6.46 -3.25
C ALA A 27 8.15 -5.31 -2.78
N VAL A 28 7.59 -4.11 -2.63
CA VAL A 28 8.31 -2.94 -2.09
C VAL A 28 8.76 -3.16 -0.65
N LEU A 29 7.90 -3.70 0.23
CA LEU A 29 8.32 -4.00 1.61
C LEU A 29 9.48 -4.99 1.65
N ASN A 30 9.46 -5.99 0.77
CA ASN A 30 10.53 -6.98 0.64
C ASN A 30 11.81 -6.42 0.01
N SER A 31 11.73 -5.39 -0.86
CA SER A 31 12.91 -4.80 -1.48
C SER A 31 13.71 -3.92 -0.52
N TYR A 32 13.07 -3.33 0.49
CA TYR A 32 13.72 -2.44 1.47
C TYR A 32 14.04 -3.12 2.81
N SER A 33 13.59 -4.35 3.03
CA SER A 33 13.68 -5.00 4.35
C SER A 33 14.59 -6.22 4.34
N ALA A 34 15.38 -6.37 5.41
CA ALA A 34 16.18 -7.58 5.67
C ALA A 34 15.33 -8.79 6.10
N VAL A 35 14.02 -8.58 6.32
CA VAL A 35 13.06 -9.63 6.68
C VAL A 35 12.08 -9.84 5.53
N LYS A 36 11.52 -11.05 5.41
CA LYS A 36 10.43 -11.31 4.46
C LYS A 36 9.10 -10.88 5.07
N TRP A 37 8.33 -10.09 4.33
CA TRP A 37 6.96 -9.71 4.62
C TRP A 37 6.00 -10.61 3.84
N ALA A 38 4.96 -11.07 4.53
CA ALA A 38 3.87 -11.84 3.93
C ALA A 38 2.54 -11.12 4.13
N ALA A 39 1.75 -10.98 3.07
CA ALA A 39 0.39 -10.47 3.19
C ALA A 39 -0.48 -11.44 3.99
N VAL A 40 -1.20 -10.92 4.97
CA VAL A 40 -2.18 -11.67 5.77
C VAL A 40 -3.59 -11.34 5.31
N LYS A 41 -3.88 -10.05 5.11
CA LYS A 41 -5.18 -9.57 4.64
C LYS A 41 -5.00 -8.31 3.83
N SER A 42 -5.84 -8.13 2.82
CA SER A 42 -5.93 -6.90 2.04
C SER A 42 -7.38 -6.54 1.78
N ALA A 43 -7.64 -5.24 1.65
CA ALA A 43 -8.94 -4.72 1.24
C ALA A 43 -8.74 -3.46 0.41
N ILE A 44 -9.67 -3.18 -0.49
CA ILE A 44 -9.79 -1.89 -1.16
C ILE A 44 -10.92 -1.15 -0.45
N TRP A 45 -10.68 0.10 -0.06
CA TRP A 45 -11.67 0.95 0.57
C TRP A 45 -11.83 2.25 -0.21
N LYS A 46 -13.09 2.65 -0.43
CA LYS A 46 -13.44 3.89 -1.10
C LYS A 46 -13.51 5.01 -0.07
N HIS A 47 -12.58 5.96 -0.16
CA HIS A 47 -12.60 7.18 0.64
C HIS A 47 -13.26 8.30 -0.16
N VAL A 48 -14.25 8.98 0.42
CA VAL A 48 -14.82 10.20 -0.17
C VAL A 48 -14.16 11.39 0.51
N THR A 49 -13.47 12.21 -0.29
CA THR A 49 -12.85 13.44 0.19
C THR A 49 -13.92 14.48 0.55
N PRO A 50 -13.61 15.52 1.35
CA PRO A 50 -14.55 16.61 1.63
C PRO A 50 -15.11 17.31 0.38
N ALA A 51 -14.37 17.26 -0.74
CA ALA A 51 -14.81 17.79 -2.03
C ALA A 51 -15.70 16.81 -2.84
N GLY A 52 -16.10 15.68 -2.26
CA GLY A 52 -16.94 14.66 -2.91
C GLY A 52 -16.21 13.72 -3.87
N ILE A 53 -14.89 13.85 -4.01
CA ILE A 53 -14.10 12.98 -4.91
C ILE A 53 -13.87 11.62 -4.23
N VAL A 54 -14.15 10.53 -4.94
CA VAL A 54 -13.86 9.16 -4.50
C VAL A 54 -12.40 8.82 -4.79
N GLN A 55 -11.71 8.27 -3.79
CA GLN A 55 -10.33 7.81 -3.87
C GLN A 55 -10.22 6.40 -3.29
N ASP A 56 -9.71 5.47 -4.09
CA ASP A 56 -9.52 4.10 -3.65
C ASP A 56 -8.20 3.94 -2.88
N PHE A 57 -8.29 3.36 -1.69
CA PHE A 57 -7.17 3.02 -0.83
C PHE A 57 -6.97 1.52 -0.75
N GLN A 58 -5.72 1.09 -0.92
CA GLN A 58 -5.26 -0.25 -0.63
C GLN A 58 -4.90 -0.36 0.87
N TYR A 59 -5.66 -1.16 1.60
CA TYR A 59 -5.32 -1.60 2.95
C TYR A 59 -4.56 -2.92 2.90
N LEU A 60 -3.49 -3.01 3.67
CA LEU A 60 -2.66 -4.22 3.80
C LEU A 60 -2.33 -4.48 5.27
N LEU A 61 -2.73 -5.66 5.75
CA LEU A 61 -2.19 -6.29 6.94
C LEU A 61 -1.11 -7.28 6.49
N ALA A 62 0.11 -7.10 6.98
CA ALA A 62 1.23 -7.96 6.65
C ALA A 62 1.90 -8.46 7.94
N ARG A 63 2.34 -9.72 7.90
CA ARG A 63 3.14 -10.31 8.97
C ARG A 63 4.61 -10.13 8.63
N ARG A 64 5.37 -9.66 9.62
CA ARG A 64 6.84 -9.60 9.55
C ARG A 64 7.40 -11.00 9.77
N GLY A 65 8.23 -11.48 8.86
CA GLY A 65 9.00 -12.71 9.02
C GLY A 65 10.24 -12.51 9.88
N LEU A 66 10.97 -13.60 10.10
CA LEU A 66 12.27 -13.55 10.76
C LEU A 66 13.31 -12.87 9.86
N ALA A 67 14.28 -12.19 10.48
CA ALA A 67 15.43 -11.69 9.77
C ALA A 67 16.26 -12.85 9.24
N ARG A 68 16.78 -12.72 8.01
CA ARG A 68 17.78 -13.67 7.53
C ARG A 68 19.09 -13.33 8.22
N SER A 69 19.69 -14.30 8.92
CA SER A 69 21.11 -14.21 9.29
C SER A 69 21.92 -14.07 8.00
N LYS A 70 22.88 -13.13 7.99
CA LYS A 70 23.83 -12.96 6.89
C LYS A 70 24.70 -14.19 6.73
#